data_AF-A0A937MWI5-F1
#
_entry.id   AF-A0A937MWI5-F1
#
_cell.length_a   1.000
_cell.length_b   1.000
_cell.length_c   1.000
_cell.angle_alpha   90.00
_cell.angle_beta   90.00
_cell.angle_gamma   90.00
#
_symmetry.space_group_name_H-M   'P 1'
#
loop_
_entity.id
_entity.type
_entity.pdbx_description
1 polymer ?
#
loop_
_entity_poly.entity_id
_entity_poly.type
_entity_poly.pdbx_seq_one_letter_code
_entity_poly.pdbx_strand_id
1 'polypeptide(L)'
;MPSIDKHIKKSLERTGNEYREIHEWIDEPDHKNERHDITKILEFGKMFEEKYGKEGAQEYIQHIHDDLNGKFGHLLEDMEEMVKDTLSYFGAKQT
;
A
#
# COMPACT_ATOMS: atom_id res chain seq x y z
N MET A 1 5.23 -4.44 -1.22
CA MET A 1 4.71 -3.07 -1.11
C MET A 1 5.59 -2.14 -1.92
N PRO A 2 5.04 -1.11 -2.58
CA PRO A 2 5.82 -0.08 -3.25
C PRO A 2 6.85 0.56 -2.31
N SER A 3 7.97 1.04 -2.85
CA SER A 3 8.92 1.85 -2.07
C SER A 3 8.37 3.26 -1.86
N ILE A 4 8.89 3.98 -0.85
CA ILE A 4 8.57 5.40 -0.63
C ILE A 4 8.76 6.22 -1.92
N ASP A 5 9.85 6.01 -2.66
CA ASP A 5 10.09 6.71 -3.93
C ASP A 5 9.00 6.46 -4.98
N LYS A 6 8.44 5.24 -5.02
CA LYS A 6 7.32 4.91 -5.91
C LYS A 6 6.04 5.62 -5.48
N HIS A 7 5.78 5.70 -4.18
CA HIS A 7 4.64 6.44 -3.63
C HIS A 7 4.75 7.94 -3.96
N ILE A 8 5.90 8.55 -3.69
CA ILE A 8 6.19 9.96 -4.00
C ILE A 8 6.01 10.25 -5.48
N LYS A 9 6.55 9.40 -6.35
CA LYS A 9 6.40 9.55 -7.80
C LYS A 9 4.92 9.54 -8.21
N LYS A 10 4.14 8.57 -7.73
CA LYS A 10 2.70 8.47 -8.04
C LYS A 10 1.92 9.66 -7.49
N SER A 11 2.25 10.11 -6.28
CA SER A 11 1.68 11.29 -5.66
C SER A 11 1.91 12.53 -6.52
N LEU A 12 3.15 12.75 -6.95
CA LEU A 12 3.54 13.86 -7.81
C LEU A 12 2.80 13.82 -9.16
N GLU A 13 2.66 12.65 -9.77
CA GLU A 13 1.92 12.46 -11.02
C GLU A 13 0.42 12.76 -10.89
N ARG A 14 -0.19 12.44 -9.74
CA ARG A 14 -1.63 12.63 -9.49
C ARG A 14 -1.99 14.04 -9.03
N THR A 15 -1.19 14.61 -8.13
CA THR A 15 -1.53 15.84 -7.39
C THR A 15 -0.63 17.03 -7.73
N GLY A 16 0.52 16.78 -8.35
CA GLY A 16 1.57 17.79 -8.51
C GLY A 16 2.40 18.03 -7.23
N ASN A 17 2.14 17.30 -6.14
CA ASN A 17 2.85 17.41 -4.87
C ASN A 17 3.45 16.05 -4.47
N GLU A 18 4.62 16.06 -3.84
CA GLU A 18 5.29 14.82 -3.42
C GLU A 18 4.61 14.15 -2.22
N TYR A 19 3.99 14.93 -1.33
CA TYR A 19 3.51 14.49 -0.01
C TYR A 19 4.49 13.57 0.74
N ARG A 20 5.79 13.81 0.55
CA ARG A 20 6.89 13.00 1.08
C ARG A 20 6.76 12.72 2.57
N GLU A 21 6.47 13.76 3.35
CA GLU A 21 6.33 13.64 4.81
C GLU A 21 5.20 12.67 5.20
N ILE A 22 4.10 12.63 4.42
CA ILE A 22 3.01 11.68 4.65
C ILE A 22 3.54 10.25 4.44
N HIS A 23 4.18 9.98 3.30
CA HIS A 23 4.69 8.65 2.99
C HIS A 23 5.79 8.19 3.95
N GLU A 24 6.73 9.06 4.31
CA GLU A 24 7.78 8.76 5.28
C GLU A 24 7.23 8.52 6.68
N TRP A 25 6.19 9.27 7.10
CA TRP A 25 5.52 9.03 8.37
C TRP A 25 4.82 7.67 8.38
N ILE A 26 4.07 7.32 7.33
CA ILE A 26 3.36 6.03 7.29
C ILE A 26 4.32 4.84 7.34
N ASP A 27 5.44 4.94 6.62
CA ASP A 27 6.43 3.86 6.46
C ASP A 27 7.53 3.82 7.52
N GLU A 28 7.47 4.68 8.53
CA GLU A 28 8.46 4.71 9.60
C GLU A 28 8.54 3.35 10.32
N PRO A 29 9.71 2.67 10.35
CA PRO A 29 9.79 1.25 10.70
C PRO A 29 9.21 0.87 12.08
N ASP A 30 9.42 1.70 13.09
CA ASP A 30 9.04 1.38 14.48
C ASP A 30 7.53 1.52 14.71
N HIS A 31 6.85 2.31 13.87
CA HIS A 31 5.42 2.59 13.98
C HIS A 31 4.62 2.11 12.77
N LYS A 32 5.26 1.49 11.78
CA LYS A 32 4.66 1.12 10.49
C LYS A 32 3.37 0.32 10.67
N ASN A 33 3.39 -0.71 11.52
CA ASN A 33 2.22 -1.57 11.74
C ASN A 33 1.02 -0.79 12.32
N GLU A 34 1.28 0.13 13.25
CA GLU A 34 0.23 0.96 13.81
C GLU A 34 -0.34 1.93 12.76
N ARG A 35 0.53 2.58 11.98
CA ARG A 35 0.13 3.60 10.99
C ARG A 35 -0.58 3.01 9.77
N HIS A 36 -0.40 1.72 9.54
CA HIS A 36 -1.13 0.93 8.54
C HIS A 36 -2.42 0.30 9.07
N ASP A 37 -2.79 0.53 10.33
CA ASP A 37 -4.04 0.02 10.90
C ASP A 37 -5.25 0.74 10.28
N ILE A 38 -5.96 0.03 9.40
CA ILE A 38 -7.15 0.53 8.70
C ILE A 38 -8.25 0.93 9.70
N THR A 39 -8.29 0.35 10.90
CA THR A 39 -9.28 0.75 11.92
C THR A 39 -9.04 2.16 12.45
N LYS A 40 -7.81 2.68 12.31
CA LYS A 40 -7.39 4.03 12.66
C LYS A 40 -7.38 5.00 11.47
N ILE A 41 -7.86 4.59 10.30
CA ILE A 41 -7.73 5.37 9.05
C ILE A 41 -8.38 6.76 9.16
N LEU A 42 -9.49 6.88 9.90
CA LEU A 42 -10.16 8.16 10.12
C LEU A 42 -9.41 9.07 11.10
N GLU A 43 -8.71 8.49 12.07
CA GLU A 43 -7.91 9.23 13.05
C GLU A 43 -6.68 9.85 12.37
N PHE A 44 -5.90 9.02 11.68
CA PHE A 44 -4.70 9.49 10.98
C PHE A 44 -5.04 10.31 9.73
N GLY A 45 -6.12 9.97 9.02
CA GLY A 45 -6.63 10.77 7.91
C GLY A 45 -6.97 12.19 8.36
N LYS A 46 -7.62 12.35 9.52
CA LYS A 46 -7.94 13.67 10.08
C LYS A 46 -6.69 14.48 10.44
N MET A 47 -5.66 13.84 11.01
CA MET A 47 -4.37 14.49 11.29
C MET A 47 -3.75 15.10 10.02
N PHE A 48 -3.78 14.37 8.90
CA PHE A 48 -3.28 14.88 7.62
C PHE A 48 -4.23 15.90 6.98
N GLU A 49 -5.55 15.78 7.17
CA GLU A 49 -6.52 16.79 6.73
C GLU A 49 -6.26 18.14 7.40
N GLU A 50 -5.99 18.14 8.70
CA GLU A 50 -5.73 19.36 9.47
C GLU A 50 -4.43 20.06 9.03
N LYS A 51 -3.41 19.30 8.59
CA LYS A 51 -2.10 19.83 8.22
C LYS A 51 -1.99 20.21 6.74
N TYR A 52 -2.58 19.43 5.83
CA TYR A 52 -2.40 19.57 4.38
C TYR A 52 -3.74 19.73 3.63
N GLY A 53 -4.85 19.85 4.35
CA GLY A 53 -6.18 19.85 3.78
C GLY A 53 -6.61 18.46 3.31
N LYS A 54 -7.79 18.42 2.67
CA LYS A 54 -8.41 17.16 2.19
C LYS A 54 -7.50 16.31 1.31
N GLU A 55 -6.65 16.95 0.52
CA GLU A 55 -5.71 16.26 -0.37
C GLU A 55 -4.70 15.44 0.44
N GLY A 56 -4.14 15.96 1.55
CA GLY A 56 -3.24 15.16 2.38
C GLY A 56 -3.90 13.96 3.05
N ALA A 57 -5.16 14.09 3.46
CA ALA A 57 -5.93 12.95 3.98
C ALA A 57 -6.16 11.89 2.90
N GLN A 58 -6.46 12.32 1.66
CA GLN A 58 -6.58 11.41 0.52
C GLN A 58 -5.26 10.71 0.21
N GLU A 59 -4.13 11.40 0.32
CA GLU A 59 -2.80 10.83 0.06
C GLU A 59 -2.39 9.79 1.12
N TYR A 60 -2.74 10.02 2.38
CA TYR A 60 -2.62 9.00 3.42
C TYR A 60 -3.43 7.74 3.06
N ILE A 61 -4.71 7.90 2.72
CA ILE A 61 -5.58 6.78 2.32
C ILE A 61 -5.04 6.08 1.06
N GLN A 62 -4.54 6.84 0.11
CA GLN A 62 -4.02 6.32 -1.15
C GLN A 62 -2.76 5.48 -0.95
N HIS A 63 -1.86 5.91 -0.05
CA HIS A 63 -0.69 5.13 0.32
C HIS A 63 -1.12 3.77 0.89
N ILE A 64 -2.05 3.76 1.87
CA ILE A 64 -2.59 2.51 2.45
C ILE A 64 -3.24 1.62 1.38
N HIS A 65 -4.02 2.20 0.47
CA HIS A 65 -4.64 1.47 -0.64
C HIS A 65 -3.61 0.80 -1.56
N ASP A 66 -2.57 1.53 -1.97
CA ASP A 66 -1.51 1.02 -2.83
C ASP A 66 -0.74 -0.12 -2.17
N ASP A 67 -0.52 0.02 -0.87
CA ASP A 67 0.15 -0.95 -0.04
C ASP A 67 -0.68 -2.23 0.14
N LEU A 68 -1.99 -2.10 0.40
CA LEU A 68 -2.92 -3.23 0.45
C LEU A 68 -2.95 -3.98 -0.88
N ASN A 69 -3.12 -3.28 -2.00
CA ASN A 69 -3.15 -3.91 -3.32
C ASN A 69 -1.83 -4.62 -3.63
N GLY A 70 -0.69 -4.03 -3.26
CA GLY A 70 0.60 -4.67 -3.40
C GLY A 70 0.71 -5.95 -2.58
N LYS A 71 0.27 -5.94 -1.30
CA LYS A 71 0.32 -7.15 -0.46
C LYS A 71 -0.62 -8.26 -0.93
N PHE A 72 -1.87 -7.94 -1.23
CA PHE A 72 -2.85 -8.93 -1.68
C PHE A 72 -2.51 -9.44 -3.08
N GLY A 73 -1.99 -8.59 -3.97
CA GLY A 73 -1.50 -8.99 -5.29
C GLY A 73 -0.42 -10.07 -5.20
N HIS A 74 0.63 -9.81 -4.42
CA HIS A 74 1.70 -10.81 -4.22
C HIS A 74 1.19 -12.10 -3.56
N LEU A 75 0.29 -11.99 -2.57
CA LEU A 75 -0.29 -13.17 -1.93
C LEU A 75 -1.08 -14.04 -2.94
N LEU A 76 -1.81 -13.41 -3.86
CA LEU A 76 -2.53 -14.12 -4.91
C LEU A 76 -1.56 -14.77 -5.90
N GLU A 77 -0.52 -14.05 -6.33
CA GLU A 77 0.54 -14.57 -7.21
C GLU A 77 1.21 -15.82 -6.59
N ASP A 78 1.63 -15.73 -5.32
CA ASP A 78 2.26 -16.83 -4.60
C ASP A 78 1.32 -18.04 -4.44
N MET A 79 0.02 -17.78 -4.19
CA MET A 79 -0.99 -18.84 -4.07
C MET A 79 -1.24 -19.53 -5.42
N GLU A 80 -1.32 -18.76 -6.51
CA GLU A 80 -1.47 -19.30 -7.87
C GLU A 80 -0.28 -20.16 -8.26
N GLU A 81 0.94 -19.73 -7.95
CA GLU A 81 2.17 -20.50 -8.17
C GLU A 81 2.15 -21.80 -7.36
N MET A 82 1.82 -21.72 -6.06
CA MET A 82 1.76 -22.91 -5.19
C MET A 82 0.72 -23.94 -5.67
N VAL A 83 -0.45 -23.49 -6.12
CA VAL A 83 -1.48 -24.36 -6.70
C VAL A 83 -0.98 -25.00 -7.99
N LYS A 84 -0.35 -24.20 -8.87
CA LYS A 84 0.23 -24.69 -10.12
C LYS A 84 1.31 -25.75 -9.88
N ASP A 85 2.21 -25.51 -8.94
CA ASP A 85 3.28 -26.45 -8.61
C ASP A 85 2.72 -27.75 -8.02
N THR A 86 1.73 -27.65 -7.14
CA THR A 86 1.05 -28.81 -6.55
C THR A 86 0.35 -29.64 -7.63
N LEU A 87 -0.40 -29.00 -8.52
CA LEU A 87 -1.06 -29.66 -9.65
C LEU A 87 -0.05 -30.34 -10.58
N SER A 88 1.06 -29.68 -10.87
CA SER A 88 2.15 -30.21 -11.70
C SER A 88 2.79 -31.44 -11.06
N TYR A 89 3.05 -31.40 -9.74
CA TYR A 89 3.58 -32.53 -8.97
C TYR A 89 2.68 -33.78 -9.07
N PHE A 90 1.36 -33.61 -9.05
CA PHE A 90 0.39 -34.70 -9.22
C PHE A 90 0.03 -35.02 -10.69
N GLY A 91 0.74 -34.45 -11.66
CA GLY A 91 0.62 -34.81 -13.07
C GLY A 91 -0.59 -34.21 -13.80
N ALA A 92 -1.28 -33.23 -13.19
CA ALA A 92 -2.31 -32.47 -13.89
C ALA A 92 -1.64 -31.57 -14.95
N LYS A 93 -1.83 -31.88 -16.23
CA LYS A 93 -1.35 -31.03 -17.33
C LYS A 93 -2.17 -29.74 -17.34
N GLN A 94 -1.51 -28.59 -17.30
CA GLN A 94 -2.15 -27.32 -17.64
C GLN A 94 -2.47 -27.36 -19.14
N THR A 95 -3.76 -27.41 -19.48
CA THR A 95 -4.27 -27.25 -20.85
C THR A 95 -4.29 -25.79 -21.25
#